data_AF-A0A840V6B1-F1
#
_entry.id   AF-A0A840V6B1-F1
#
_cell.length_a   1.000
_cell.length_b   1.000
_cell.length_c   1.000
_cell.angle_alpha   90.00
_cell.angle_beta   90.00
_cell.angle_gamma   90.00
#
_symmetry.space_group_name_H-M   'P 1'
#
loop_
_entity.id
_entity.type
_entity.pdbx_description
1 polymer ?
#
loop_
_entity_poly.entity_id
_entity_poly.type
_entity_poly.pdbx_seq_one_letter_code
_entity_poly.pdbx_strand_id
1 'polypeptide(L)'
;MNHEKLKEAFLRGGEREAAEWFREMLKGVVRLGLLEAMAEEVEALCGPRYRPDPKDACHRAGSERGVAFLDGEKEAIRRPRVRHETNSEVRLATYEAASSPQGMFDQVVAAVAQGMPVRGVERAFAGAVSKSEASRMWVEKSREQLSLLRGHRLDDADWLALLIDGVWLTRELCVVIAVGIDAEGNKRMLDFEIGSSESAAVVASLLDGLEKRGFAPGASRRLLVLRDGSAAIERAVSRRWPDSVRQECMVHAQSNLREKVRQRDRADIDRLFKTLREAQGRQAGEEAFDELLEFVSERNAAAAVALKERRGALLAFHHLEVPATLNTTFLSTNLIENVIRNWRAQSGNVKRWNEKADMVPRWMATGLLWAEAGFRKVRHAGDLPRLATALSLCAPSSDAADAAPSSCAPSESAGQEQACQEATNR
;
A
#
# COMPACT_ATOMS: atom_id res chain seq x y z
N MET A 1 -27.68 25.07 -33.76
CA MET A 1 -27.85 25.89 -32.54
C MET A 1 -26.92 27.09 -32.67
N ASN A 2 -27.39 28.32 -32.42
CA ASN A 2 -26.75 29.54 -32.93
C ASN A 2 -25.70 30.11 -31.95
N HIS A 3 -24.46 30.34 -32.42
CA HIS A 3 -23.34 30.93 -31.66
C HIS A 3 -23.71 32.24 -30.94
N GLU A 4 -24.70 32.95 -31.47
CA GLU A 4 -25.25 34.19 -30.89
C GLU A 4 -25.82 34.02 -29.48
N LYS A 5 -26.51 32.90 -29.18
CA LYS A 5 -27.06 32.65 -27.83
C LYS A 5 -25.97 32.38 -26.79
N LEU A 6 -24.88 31.72 -27.21
CA LEU A 6 -23.72 31.46 -26.35
C LEU A 6 -23.01 32.77 -26.01
N LYS A 7 -22.88 33.66 -27.01
CA LYS A 7 -22.31 34.99 -26.87
C LYS A 7 -23.17 35.88 -25.96
N GLU A 8 -24.51 35.82 -26.08
CA GLU A 8 -25.43 36.53 -25.19
C GLU A 8 -25.35 36.05 -23.73
N ALA A 9 -25.20 34.74 -23.48
CA ALA A 9 -25.03 34.19 -22.13
C ALA A 9 -23.72 34.67 -21.47
N PHE A 10 -22.62 34.69 -22.22
CA PHE A 10 -21.35 35.26 -21.75
C PHE A 10 -21.46 36.77 -21.44
N LEU A 11 -22.15 37.53 -22.28
CA LEU A 11 -22.33 38.98 -22.11
C LEU A 11 -23.20 39.35 -20.90
N ARG A 12 -24.02 38.42 -20.39
CA ARG A 12 -24.86 38.61 -19.19
C ARG A 12 -24.20 38.17 -17.88
N GLY A 13 -22.92 37.76 -17.91
CA GLY A 13 -22.17 37.38 -16.71
C GLY A 13 -22.57 36.03 -16.09
N GLY A 14 -23.34 35.21 -16.82
CA GLY A 14 -23.81 33.91 -16.36
C GLY A 14 -22.83 32.80 -16.75
N GLU A 15 -21.68 32.67 -16.06
CA GLU A 15 -20.69 31.62 -16.36
C GLU A 15 -21.28 30.21 -16.36
N ARG A 16 -22.20 29.92 -15.43
CA ARG A 16 -22.89 28.62 -15.35
C ARG A 16 -23.80 28.37 -16.55
N GLU A 17 -24.56 29.40 -16.95
CA GLU A 17 -25.44 29.32 -18.11
C GLU A 17 -24.59 29.10 -19.36
N ALA A 18 -23.59 29.95 -19.61
CA ALA A 18 -22.68 29.78 -20.75
C ALA A 18 -22.05 28.36 -20.82
N ALA A 19 -21.67 27.79 -19.68
CA ALA A 19 -21.16 26.41 -19.61
C ALA A 19 -22.21 25.34 -19.94
N GLU A 20 -23.46 25.50 -19.48
CA GLU A 20 -24.58 24.61 -19.85
C GLU A 20 -24.84 24.64 -21.36
N TRP A 21 -24.93 25.83 -21.94
CA TRP A 21 -25.16 25.99 -23.38
C TRP A 21 -23.99 25.42 -24.21
N PHE A 22 -22.75 25.56 -23.73
CA PHE A 22 -21.59 24.98 -24.39
C PHE A 22 -21.60 23.45 -24.34
N ARG A 23 -21.98 22.85 -23.19
CA ARG A 23 -22.14 21.39 -23.08
C ARG A 23 -23.21 20.86 -24.03
N GLU A 24 -24.36 21.51 -24.11
CA GLU A 24 -25.42 21.12 -25.07
C GLU A 24 -24.95 21.24 -26.53
N MET A 25 -24.13 22.25 -26.84
CA MET A 25 -23.52 22.36 -28.16
C MET A 25 -22.56 21.20 -28.46
N LEU A 26 -21.67 20.87 -27.51
CA LEU A 26 -20.75 19.74 -27.64
C LEU A 26 -21.48 18.42 -27.81
N LYS A 27 -22.50 18.14 -26.98
CA LYS A 27 -23.36 16.96 -27.11
C LYS A 27 -23.97 16.86 -28.50
N GLY A 28 -24.47 17.97 -29.05
CA GLY A 28 -25.01 18.03 -30.41
C GLY A 28 -23.98 17.65 -31.49
N VAL A 29 -22.75 18.17 -31.40
CA VAL A 29 -21.67 17.86 -32.35
C VAL A 29 -21.25 16.40 -32.25
N VAL A 30 -21.03 15.89 -31.03
CA VAL A 30 -20.66 14.49 -30.79
C VAL A 30 -21.75 13.54 -31.32
N ARG A 31 -23.03 13.86 -31.08
CA ARG A 31 -24.15 13.08 -31.58
C ARG A 31 -24.19 13.03 -33.10
N LEU A 32 -23.96 14.16 -33.77
CA LEU A 32 -23.92 14.20 -35.24
C LEU A 32 -22.76 13.35 -35.77
N GLY A 33 -21.56 13.51 -35.21
CA GLY A 33 -20.39 12.69 -35.58
C GLY A 33 -20.62 11.20 -35.37
N LEU A 34 -21.30 10.80 -34.28
CA LEU A 34 -21.67 9.39 -34.06
C LEU A 34 -22.64 8.86 -35.14
N LEU A 35 -23.65 9.64 -35.53
CA LEU A 35 -24.58 9.24 -36.59
C LEU A 35 -23.87 9.11 -37.94
N GLU A 36 -22.92 10.00 -38.22
CA GLU A 36 -22.09 9.97 -39.42
C GLU A 36 -21.18 8.75 -39.45
N ALA A 37 -20.45 8.46 -38.37
CA ALA A 37 -19.62 7.28 -38.25
C ALA A 37 -20.41 5.96 -38.43
N MET A 38 -21.63 5.88 -37.87
CA MET A 38 -22.52 4.74 -38.13
C MET A 38 -22.98 4.67 -39.59
N ALA A 39 -23.18 5.81 -40.26
CA ALA A 39 -23.56 5.84 -41.67
C ALA A 39 -22.43 5.36 -42.57
N GLU A 40 -21.19 5.77 -42.29
CA GLU A 40 -19.98 5.29 -42.97
C GLU A 40 -19.81 3.78 -42.81
N GLU A 41 -19.97 3.25 -41.59
CA GLU A 41 -19.89 1.81 -41.35
C GLU A 41 -20.98 1.03 -42.11
N VAL A 42 -22.21 1.57 -42.17
CA VAL A 42 -23.30 0.98 -42.97
C VAL A 42 -22.99 1.00 -44.47
N GLU A 43 -22.39 2.08 -44.98
CA GLU A 43 -21.97 2.17 -46.37
C GLU A 43 -20.83 1.21 -46.70
N ALA A 44 -19.89 0.98 -45.78
CA ALA A 44 -18.85 -0.03 -45.92
C ALA A 44 -19.42 -1.46 -45.96
N LEU A 45 -20.52 -1.73 -45.26
CA LEU A 45 -21.16 -3.05 -45.22
C LEU A 45 -22.16 -3.32 -46.36
N CYS A 46 -22.82 -2.29 -46.89
CA CYS A 46 -23.97 -2.43 -47.80
C CYS A 46 -23.83 -1.65 -49.11
N GLY A 47 -22.66 -1.07 -49.38
CA GLY A 47 -22.39 -0.14 -50.48
C GLY A 47 -23.11 1.21 -50.34
N PRO A 48 -22.92 2.17 -51.27
CA PRO A 48 -23.49 3.52 -51.21
C PRO A 48 -25.03 3.55 -51.17
N ARG A 49 -25.59 4.60 -50.57
CA ARG A 49 -27.04 4.79 -50.53
C ARG A 49 -27.63 4.88 -51.95
N TYR A 50 -28.71 4.13 -52.20
CA TYR A 50 -29.37 4.01 -53.51
C TYR A 50 -28.56 3.28 -54.61
N ARG A 51 -27.38 2.74 -54.30
CA ARG A 51 -26.57 1.88 -55.17
C ARG A 51 -25.97 0.71 -54.38
N PRO A 52 -26.81 -0.21 -53.86
CA PRO A 52 -26.31 -1.39 -53.15
C PRO A 52 -25.51 -2.29 -54.09
N ASP A 53 -24.37 -2.82 -53.64
CA ASP A 53 -23.60 -3.80 -54.42
C ASP A 53 -24.28 -5.17 -54.32
N PRO A 54 -24.68 -5.81 -55.43
CA PRO A 54 -25.30 -7.13 -55.42
C PRO A 54 -24.38 -8.27 -54.91
N LYS A 55 -23.10 -7.99 -54.63
CA LYS A 55 -22.17 -8.95 -54.01
C LYS A 55 -22.05 -8.82 -52.49
N ASP A 56 -22.66 -7.80 -51.88
CA ASP A 56 -22.54 -7.58 -50.44
C ASP A 56 -23.45 -8.54 -49.65
N ALA A 57 -22.88 -9.24 -48.67
CA ALA A 57 -23.59 -10.21 -47.82
C ALA A 57 -24.59 -9.55 -46.83
N CYS A 58 -24.75 -8.23 -46.89
CA CYS A 58 -25.52 -7.43 -45.94
C CYS A 58 -26.42 -6.41 -46.65
N HIS A 59 -27.58 -6.12 -46.07
CA HIS A 59 -28.51 -5.10 -46.55
C HIS A 59 -29.05 -4.20 -45.43
N ARG A 60 -29.51 -3.01 -45.81
CA ARG A 60 -30.11 -2.03 -44.89
C ARG A 60 -31.52 -2.47 -44.47
N ALA A 61 -31.77 -2.53 -43.17
CA ALA A 61 -33.02 -3.00 -42.57
C ALA A 61 -33.77 -1.90 -41.78
N GLY A 62 -33.65 -0.64 -42.24
CA GLY A 62 -34.29 0.52 -41.63
C GLY A 62 -33.53 1.09 -40.44
N SER A 63 -34.26 1.57 -39.43
CA SER A 63 -33.69 2.18 -38.22
C SER A 63 -34.52 1.83 -36.98
N GLU A 64 -33.87 1.80 -35.82
CA GLU A 64 -34.50 1.50 -34.54
C GLU A 64 -34.11 2.54 -33.48
N ARG A 65 -34.93 2.66 -32.43
CA ARG A 65 -34.56 3.43 -31.24
C ARG A 65 -33.49 2.67 -30.45
N GLY A 66 -32.32 3.26 -30.34
CA GLY A 66 -31.21 2.79 -29.53
C GLY A 66 -30.87 3.79 -28.42
N VAL A 67 -29.78 3.50 -27.71
CA VAL A 67 -29.21 4.39 -26.71
C VAL A 67 -27.74 4.59 -26.98
N ALA A 68 -27.22 5.78 -26.67
CA ALA A 68 -25.79 6.07 -26.67
C ALA A 68 -25.42 6.84 -25.40
N PHE A 69 -24.21 6.63 -24.92
CA PHE A 69 -23.65 7.32 -23.78
C PHE A 69 -22.83 8.52 -24.27
N LEU A 70 -23.35 9.73 -24.07
CA LEU A 70 -22.72 10.97 -24.49
C LEU A 70 -22.47 11.84 -23.26
N ASP A 71 -21.22 12.24 -23.04
CA ASP A 71 -20.82 13.09 -21.89
C ASP A 71 -21.29 12.54 -20.52
N GLY A 72 -21.24 11.21 -20.34
CA GLY A 72 -21.68 10.56 -19.10
C GLY A 72 -23.20 10.47 -18.92
N GLU A 73 -23.98 10.89 -19.91
CA GLU A 73 -25.44 10.79 -19.92
C GLU A 73 -25.91 9.74 -20.93
N LYS A 74 -27.04 9.10 -20.62
CA LYS A 74 -27.68 8.13 -21.49
C LYS A 74 -28.71 8.82 -22.38
N GLU A 75 -28.41 8.94 -23.66
CA GLU A 75 -29.27 9.56 -24.65
C GLU A 75 -29.99 8.55 -25.54
N ALA A 76 -31.24 8.86 -25.88
CA ALA A 76 -31.98 8.10 -26.89
C ALA A 76 -31.57 8.56 -28.30
N ILE A 77 -31.14 7.61 -29.13
CA ILE A 77 -30.75 7.85 -30.52
C ILE A 77 -31.53 6.97 -31.49
N ARG A 78 -31.58 7.37 -32.76
CA ARG A 78 -32.13 6.55 -33.83
C ARG A 78 -30.96 5.95 -34.60
N ARG A 79 -30.71 4.65 -34.43
CA ARG A 79 -29.59 3.96 -35.06
C ARG A 79 -30.03 3.26 -36.36
N PRO A 80 -29.18 3.20 -37.39
CA PRO A 80 -29.43 2.37 -38.57
C PRO A 80 -29.34 0.88 -38.22
N ARG A 81 -30.00 0.03 -39.01
CA ARG A 81 -29.93 -1.43 -38.88
C ARG A 81 -29.42 -2.06 -40.16
N VAL A 82 -28.55 -3.04 -40.00
CA VAL A 82 -27.98 -3.85 -41.07
C VAL A 82 -28.26 -5.32 -40.77
N ARG A 83 -28.62 -6.09 -41.78
CA ARG A 83 -28.87 -7.54 -41.66
C ARG A 83 -28.11 -8.29 -42.73
N HIS A 84 -27.66 -9.49 -42.37
CA HIS A 84 -27.20 -10.47 -43.35
C HIS A 84 -28.36 -10.95 -44.22
N GLU A 85 -28.05 -11.57 -45.37
CA GLU A 85 -29.04 -12.24 -46.22
C GLU A 85 -29.83 -13.34 -45.48
N THR A 86 -29.19 -14.00 -44.52
CA THR A 86 -29.81 -14.98 -43.59
C THR A 86 -30.72 -14.35 -42.54
N ASN A 87 -30.97 -13.04 -42.65
CA ASN A 87 -31.87 -12.25 -41.80
C ASN A 87 -31.42 -12.05 -40.34
N SER A 88 -30.15 -12.38 -40.01
CA SER A 88 -29.52 -12.05 -38.73
C SER A 88 -29.01 -10.61 -38.71
N GLU A 89 -29.16 -9.91 -37.59
CA GLU A 89 -28.72 -8.51 -37.45
C GLU A 89 -27.21 -8.38 -37.22
N VAL A 90 -26.59 -7.47 -37.97
CA VAL A 90 -25.19 -7.07 -37.81
C VAL A 90 -25.14 -5.94 -36.80
N ARG A 91 -24.37 -6.12 -35.72
CA ARG A 91 -24.11 -5.03 -34.77
C ARG A 91 -22.98 -4.17 -35.31
N LEU A 92 -23.27 -2.89 -35.50
CA LEU A 92 -22.27 -1.89 -35.88
C LEU A 92 -21.30 -1.68 -34.71
N ALA A 93 -20.01 -1.76 -34.95
CA ALA A 93 -18.96 -1.56 -33.96
C ALA A 93 -19.01 -0.14 -33.38
N THR A 94 -19.29 0.86 -34.22
CA THR A 94 -19.48 2.25 -33.79
C THR A 94 -20.64 2.40 -32.82
N TYR A 95 -21.77 1.74 -33.08
CA TYR A 95 -22.91 1.72 -32.18
C TYR A 95 -22.63 0.91 -30.90
N GLU A 96 -21.95 -0.23 -31.00
CA GLU A 96 -21.62 -1.05 -29.84
C GLU A 96 -20.72 -0.28 -28.86
N ALA A 97 -19.71 0.44 -29.37
CA ALA A 97 -18.87 1.31 -28.56
C ALA A 97 -19.68 2.43 -27.88
N ALA A 98 -20.53 3.14 -28.65
CA ALA A 98 -21.30 4.28 -28.12
C ALA A 98 -22.45 3.86 -27.18
N SER A 99 -23.02 2.68 -27.37
CA SER A 99 -24.12 2.16 -26.54
C SER A 99 -23.62 1.41 -25.30
N SER A 100 -22.31 1.26 -25.15
CA SER A 100 -21.69 0.64 -23.98
C SER A 100 -21.53 1.64 -22.84
N PRO A 101 -21.99 1.32 -21.62
CA PRO A 101 -21.73 2.15 -20.44
C PRO A 101 -20.23 2.12 -20.03
N GLN A 102 -19.41 1.26 -20.64
CA GLN A 102 -17.97 1.16 -20.34
C GLN A 102 -17.19 2.46 -20.60
N GLY A 103 -17.68 3.37 -21.44
CA GLY A 103 -17.10 4.72 -21.56
C GLY A 103 -17.13 5.54 -20.26
N MET A 104 -17.96 5.14 -19.29
CA MET A 104 -18.07 5.76 -17.96
C MET A 104 -17.32 5.00 -16.86
N PHE A 105 -16.62 3.91 -17.21
CA PHE A 105 -16.01 2.98 -16.28
C PHE A 105 -15.14 3.68 -15.24
N ASP A 106 -14.19 4.51 -15.68
CA ASP A 106 -13.26 5.19 -14.78
C ASP A 106 -13.95 6.14 -13.81
N GLN A 107 -14.97 6.88 -14.27
CA GLN A 107 -15.73 7.80 -13.42
C GLN A 107 -16.57 7.06 -12.38
N VAL A 108 -17.21 5.96 -12.78
CA VAL A 108 -18.00 5.10 -11.90
C VAL A 108 -17.10 4.44 -10.85
N VAL A 109 -15.97 3.86 -11.28
CA VAL A 109 -14.97 3.25 -10.40
C VAL A 109 -14.40 4.28 -9.43
N ALA A 110 -14.04 5.47 -9.89
CA ALA A 110 -13.54 6.54 -9.04
C ALA A 110 -14.58 6.94 -7.97
N ALA A 111 -15.85 7.07 -8.35
CA ALA A 111 -16.92 7.37 -7.40
C ALA A 111 -17.06 6.29 -6.32
N VAL A 112 -17.07 5.01 -6.70
CA VAL A 112 -17.13 3.89 -5.74
C VAL A 112 -15.87 3.82 -4.87
N ALA A 113 -14.69 4.06 -5.46
CA ALA A 113 -13.42 4.11 -4.74
C ALA A 113 -13.36 5.26 -3.71
N GLN A 114 -14.12 6.34 -3.90
CA GLN A 114 -14.26 7.40 -2.89
C GLN A 114 -15.33 7.08 -1.82
N GLY A 115 -15.81 5.84 -1.78
CA GLY A 115 -16.78 5.36 -0.80
C GLY A 115 -18.24 5.66 -1.18
N MET A 116 -18.52 6.11 -2.41
CA MET A 116 -19.90 6.32 -2.86
C MET A 116 -20.63 4.97 -2.92
N PRO A 117 -21.82 4.84 -2.31
CA PRO A 117 -22.60 3.61 -2.45
C PRO A 117 -23.05 3.44 -3.91
N VAL A 118 -23.15 2.22 -4.40
CA VAL A 118 -23.60 1.92 -5.79
C VAL A 118 -24.97 2.52 -6.15
N ARG A 119 -25.85 2.72 -5.17
CA ARG A 119 -27.12 3.45 -5.35
C ARG A 119 -26.93 4.97 -5.46
N GLY A 120 -25.87 5.48 -4.84
CA GLY A 120 -25.44 6.88 -4.99
C GLY A 120 -24.89 7.13 -6.39
N VAL A 121 -24.12 6.19 -6.94
CA VAL A 121 -23.62 6.23 -8.32
C VAL A 121 -24.77 6.35 -9.31
N GLU A 122 -25.77 5.47 -9.24
CA GLU A 122 -26.93 5.53 -10.13
C GLU A 122 -27.64 6.90 -10.11
N ARG A 123 -27.73 7.55 -8.93
CA ARG A 123 -28.27 8.91 -8.82
C ARG A 123 -27.33 9.97 -9.38
N ALA A 124 -26.03 9.86 -9.12
CA ALA A 124 -25.02 10.81 -9.58
C ALA A 124 -24.92 10.84 -11.11
N PHE A 125 -25.15 9.69 -11.75
CA PHE A 125 -25.16 9.54 -13.20
C PHE A 125 -26.57 9.54 -13.80
N ALA A 126 -27.57 10.11 -13.11
CA ALA A 126 -28.95 10.28 -13.59
C ALA A 126 -29.59 9.01 -14.22
N GLY A 127 -29.26 7.82 -13.71
CA GLY A 127 -29.76 6.54 -14.23
C GLY A 127 -29.07 6.05 -15.52
N ALA A 128 -28.04 6.73 -16.01
CA ALA A 128 -27.22 6.27 -17.13
C ALA A 128 -26.58 4.90 -16.80
N VAL A 129 -26.03 4.78 -15.59
CA VAL A 129 -25.43 3.54 -15.08
C VAL A 129 -26.30 2.98 -13.96
N SER A 130 -26.87 1.79 -14.18
CA SER A 130 -27.66 1.10 -13.15
C SER A 130 -26.79 0.64 -11.98
N LYS A 131 -27.40 0.41 -10.81
CA LYS A 131 -26.73 -0.21 -9.65
C LYS A 131 -25.95 -1.49 -10.01
N SER A 132 -26.57 -2.37 -10.80
CA SER A 132 -25.97 -3.67 -11.16
C SER A 132 -24.78 -3.49 -12.10
N GLU A 133 -24.83 -2.48 -12.97
CA GLU A 133 -23.74 -2.16 -13.88
C GLU A 133 -22.55 -1.56 -13.13
N ALA A 134 -22.79 -0.56 -12.28
CA ALA A 134 -21.75 0.01 -11.42
C ALA A 134 -21.09 -1.05 -10.52
N SER A 135 -21.89 -2.00 -10.01
CA SER A 135 -21.39 -3.14 -9.25
C SER A 135 -20.47 -4.05 -10.10
N ARG A 136 -20.82 -4.32 -11.35
CA ARG A 136 -20.00 -5.14 -12.26
C ARG A 136 -18.68 -4.44 -12.60
N MET A 137 -18.72 -3.16 -12.94
CA MET A 137 -17.53 -2.34 -13.22
C MET A 137 -16.59 -2.29 -12.01
N TRP A 138 -17.14 -2.10 -10.80
CA TRP A 138 -16.34 -2.14 -9.57
C TRP A 138 -15.69 -3.51 -9.34
N VAL A 139 -16.44 -4.60 -9.56
CA VAL A 139 -15.89 -5.96 -9.42
C VAL A 139 -14.77 -6.19 -10.41
N GLU A 140 -14.92 -5.76 -11.67
CA GLU A 140 -13.89 -5.83 -12.70
C GLU A 140 -12.62 -5.08 -12.26
N LYS A 141 -12.73 -3.79 -11.92
CA LYS A 141 -11.55 -3.01 -11.51
C LYS A 141 -10.87 -3.56 -10.24
N SER A 142 -11.66 -3.91 -9.25
CA SER A 142 -11.12 -4.37 -7.97
C SER A 142 -10.48 -5.77 -8.07
N ARG A 143 -10.88 -6.60 -9.05
CA ARG A 143 -10.15 -7.83 -9.40
C ARG A 143 -8.80 -7.53 -10.04
N GLU A 144 -8.76 -6.61 -10.99
CA GLU A 144 -7.51 -6.15 -11.60
C GLU A 144 -6.53 -5.64 -10.52
N GLN A 145 -7.02 -4.83 -9.57
CA GLN A 145 -6.23 -4.33 -8.45
C GLN A 145 -5.75 -5.43 -7.50
N LEU A 146 -6.57 -6.45 -7.23
CA LEU A 146 -6.15 -7.61 -6.46
C LEU A 146 -5.04 -8.40 -7.18
N SER A 147 -5.20 -8.63 -8.49
CA SER A 147 -4.18 -9.27 -9.31
C SER A 147 -2.90 -8.44 -9.39
N LEU A 148 -3.02 -7.11 -9.45
CA LEU A 148 -1.89 -6.18 -9.44
C LEU A 148 -1.08 -6.34 -8.15
N LEU A 149 -1.72 -6.16 -6.98
CA LEU A 149 -1.06 -6.28 -5.67
C LEU A 149 -0.38 -7.66 -5.49
N ARG A 150 -1.08 -8.74 -5.85
CA ARG A 150 -0.58 -10.12 -5.71
C ARG A 150 0.42 -10.52 -6.79
N GLY A 151 0.46 -9.81 -7.91
CA GLY A 151 1.27 -10.15 -9.08
C GLY A 151 2.62 -9.45 -9.14
N HIS A 152 2.82 -8.37 -8.37
CA HIS A 152 4.09 -7.65 -8.37
C HIS A 152 5.23 -8.52 -7.83
N ARG A 153 6.33 -8.53 -8.58
CA ARG A 153 7.61 -9.06 -8.13
C ARG A 153 8.16 -8.19 -7.00
N LEU A 154 8.87 -8.81 -6.07
CA LEU A 154 9.44 -8.17 -4.89
C LEU A 154 10.97 -8.30 -4.86
N ASP A 155 11.59 -8.77 -5.94
CA ASP A 155 13.06 -8.85 -6.11
C ASP A 155 13.67 -7.60 -6.77
N ASP A 156 12.86 -6.58 -6.99
CA ASP A 156 13.22 -5.31 -7.64
C ASP A 156 13.69 -4.22 -6.66
N ALA A 157 13.81 -4.53 -5.37
CA ALA A 157 14.27 -3.59 -4.34
C ALA A 157 15.18 -4.25 -3.30
N ASP A 158 16.08 -3.45 -2.72
CA ASP A 158 16.89 -3.85 -1.58
C ASP A 158 16.12 -3.58 -0.28
N TRP A 159 15.45 -4.59 0.26
CA TRP A 159 14.59 -4.44 1.44
C TRP A 159 15.41 -4.28 2.73
N LEU A 160 15.10 -3.23 3.48
CA LEU A 160 15.63 -3.00 4.84
C LEU A 160 14.70 -3.53 5.92
N ALA A 161 13.39 -3.28 5.76
CA ALA A 161 12.43 -3.61 6.80
C ALA A 161 11.12 -4.21 6.27
N LEU A 162 10.54 -5.07 7.10
CA LEU A 162 9.19 -5.62 6.96
C LEU A 162 8.36 -5.16 8.16
N LEU A 163 7.27 -4.45 7.90
CA LEU A 163 6.22 -4.22 8.87
C LEU A 163 5.17 -5.30 8.69
N ILE A 164 4.83 -6.00 9.76
CA ILE A 164 3.77 -7.00 9.76
C ILE A 164 2.88 -6.83 10.99
N ASP A 165 1.57 -6.76 10.76
CA ASP A 165 0.61 -6.50 11.83
C ASP A 165 -0.74 -7.16 11.51
N GLY A 166 -1.40 -7.66 12.55
CA GLY A 166 -2.73 -8.25 12.48
C GLY A 166 -3.79 -7.21 12.82
N VAL A 167 -4.78 -7.05 11.95
CA VAL A 167 -5.81 -6.04 12.13
C VAL A 167 -7.20 -6.61 11.92
N TRP A 168 -8.07 -6.35 12.90
CA TRP A 168 -9.48 -6.66 12.83
C TRP A 168 -10.23 -5.61 12.00
N LEU A 169 -10.76 -6.06 10.87
CA LEU A 169 -11.58 -5.22 9.98
C LEU A 169 -13.04 -5.16 10.47
N THR A 170 -13.53 -6.29 10.96
CA THR A 170 -14.82 -6.44 11.65
C THR A 170 -14.60 -7.30 12.91
N ARG A 171 -15.68 -7.65 13.64
CA ARG A 171 -15.59 -8.54 14.81
C ARG A 171 -15.14 -9.97 14.45
N GLU A 172 -15.31 -10.39 13.21
CA GLU A 172 -15.11 -11.79 12.76
C GLU A 172 -14.02 -11.90 11.69
N LEU A 173 -13.56 -10.78 11.16
CA LEU A 173 -12.61 -10.71 10.04
C LEU A 173 -11.29 -10.10 10.48
N CYS A 174 -10.26 -10.94 10.56
CA CYS A 174 -8.89 -10.54 10.84
C CYS A 174 -8.07 -10.59 9.55
N VAL A 175 -7.18 -9.62 9.36
CA VAL A 175 -6.25 -9.60 8.24
C VAL A 175 -4.84 -9.29 8.74
N VAL A 176 -3.87 -10.09 8.32
CA VAL A 176 -2.46 -9.82 8.55
C VAL A 176 -1.93 -9.05 7.34
N ILE A 177 -1.32 -7.90 7.55
CA ILE A 177 -0.84 -7.01 6.48
C ILE A 177 0.69 -6.94 6.52
N ALA A 178 1.33 -6.95 5.36
CA ALA A 178 2.76 -6.78 5.19
C ALA A 178 3.09 -5.53 4.36
N VAL A 179 3.98 -4.68 4.89
CA VAL A 179 4.49 -3.48 4.21
C VAL A 179 6.01 -3.51 4.23
N GLY A 180 6.64 -3.29 3.09
CA GLY A 180 8.09 -3.29 2.94
C GLY A 180 8.64 -1.87 2.91
N ILE A 181 9.87 -1.72 3.41
CA ILE A 181 10.67 -0.49 3.30
C ILE A 181 12.00 -0.84 2.63
N ASP A 182 12.29 -0.21 1.51
CA ASP A 182 13.56 -0.39 0.80
C ASP A 182 14.68 0.51 1.35
N ALA A 183 15.90 0.31 0.83
CA ALA A 183 17.09 1.06 1.21
C ALA A 183 17.00 2.56 0.91
N GLU A 184 16.21 2.95 -0.10
CA GLU A 184 15.95 4.33 -0.51
C GLU A 184 14.85 5.00 0.33
N GLY A 185 14.21 4.25 1.21
CA GLY A 185 13.15 4.70 2.12
C GLY A 185 11.77 4.75 1.48
N ASN A 186 11.55 4.15 0.31
CA ASN A 186 10.22 3.97 -0.23
C ASN A 186 9.49 2.88 0.56
N LYS A 187 8.21 3.12 0.81
CA LYS A 187 7.31 2.15 1.42
C LYS A 187 6.48 1.53 0.31
N ARG A 188 6.28 0.21 0.35
CA ARG A 188 5.45 -0.50 -0.61
C ARG A 188 4.54 -1.49 0.08
N MET A 189 3.29 -1.57 -0.40
CA MET A 189 2.39 -2.62 0.06
C MET A 189 2.84 -3.94 -0.54
N LEU A 190 3.18 -4.90 0.31
CA LEU A 190 3.65 -6.19 -0.17
C LEU A 190 2.46 -7.09 -0.40
N ASP A 191 1.70 -7.31 0.68
CA ASP A 191 0.54 -8.18 0.62
C ASP A 191 -0.29 -8.18 1.92
N PHE A 192 -1.33 -9.01 1.93
CA PHE A 192 -2.10 -9.32 3.12
C PHE A 192 -2.52 -10.80 3.17
N GLU A 193 -3.06 -11.28 4.28
CA GLU A 193 -3.72 -12.60 4.33
C GLU A 193 -4.93 -12.53 5.26
N ILE A 194 -6.05 -13.09 4.81
CA ILE A 194 -7.31 -13.08 5.56
C ILE A 194 -7.40 -14.34 6.43
N GLY A 195 -7.81 -14.16 7.68
CA GLY A 195 -8.08 -15.26 8.60
C GLY A 195 -9.18 -14.94 9.61
N SER A 196 -9.63 -15.97 10.34
CA SER A 196 -10.51 -15.80 11.50
C SER A 196 -9.76 -15.36 12.77
N SER A 197 -8.43 -15.37 12.72
CA SER A 197 -7.50 -14.89 13.74
C SER A 197 -6.11 -14.71 13.13
N GLU A 198 -5.19 -14.13 13.89
CA GLU A 198 -3.74 -14.12 13.61
C GLU A 198 -3.09 -15.50 13.84
N SER A 199 -3.69 -16.55 13.28
CA SER A 199 -3.13 -17.89 13.44
C SER A 199 -1.74 -17.96 12.78
N ALA A 200 -0.87 -18.82 13.33
CA ALA A 200 0.46 -19.03 12.76
C ALA A 200 0.41 -19.49 11.29
N ALA A 201 -0.68 -20.16 10.87
CA ALA A 201 -0.89 -20.58 9.48
C ALA A 201 -1.15 -19.38 8.54
N VAL A 202 -1.95 -18.40 8.98
CA VAL A 202 -2.23 -17.17 8.20
C VAL A 202 -0.94 -16.38 7.99
N VAL A 203 -0.16 -16.21 9.06
CA VAL A 203 1.13 -15.52 8.95
C VAL A 203 2.10 -16.29 8.05
N ALA A 204 2.20 -17.61 8.19
CA ALA A 204 3.07 -18.42 7.34
C ALA A 204 2.68 -18.33 5.85
N SER A 205 1.39 -18.41 5.53
CA SER A 205 0.85 -18.24 4.16
C SER A 205 1.26 -16.89 3.57
N LEU A 206 1.12 -15.80 4.34
CA LEU A 206 1.55 -14.48 3.93
C LEU A 206 3.05 -14.46 3.60
N LEU A 207 3.91 -14.92 4.52
CA LEU A 207 5.35 -14.93 4.32
C LEU A 207 5.79 -15.84 3.17
N ASP A 208 5.14 -16.99 2.96
CA ASP A 208 5.36 -17.87 1.80
C ASP A 208 5.06 -17.13 0.47
N GLY A 209 3.95 -16.37 0.43
CA GLY A 209 3.55 -15.59 -0.72
C GLY A 209 4.53 -14.47 -1.07
N LEU A 210 5.14 -13.83 -0.05
CA LEU A 210 6.16 -12.80 -0.25
C LEU A 210 7.45 -13.39 -0.87
N GLU A 211 7.94 -14.50 -0.32
CA GLU A 211 9.18 -15.13 -0.80
C GLU A 211 9.04 -15.72 -2.20
N LYS A 212 7.91 -16.35 -2.51
CA LYS A 212 7.63 -16.83 -3.87
C LYS A 212 7.70 -15.71 -4.90
N ARG A 213 7.47 -14.46 -4.50
CA ARG A 213 7.57 -13.26 -5.33
C ARG A 213 8.94 -12.59 -5.27
N GLY A 214 9.88 -13.13 -4.51
CA GLY A 214 11.27 -12.65 -4.43
C GLY A 214 11.57 -11.70 -3.28
N PHE A 215 10.68 -11.57 -2.28
CA PHE A 215 10.97 -10.76 -1.10
C PHE A 215 12.10 -11.40 -0.28
N ALA A 216 13.24 -10.72 -0.22
CA ALA A 216 14.36 -11.09 0.63
C ALA A 216 15.14 -9.82 1.03
N PRO A 217 15.76 -9.79 2.22
CA PRO A 217 16.76 -8.77 2.50
C PRO A 217 17.95 -8.93 1.54
N GLY A 218 18.73 -7.88 1.32
CA GLY A 218 19.98 -7.97 0.57
C GLY A 218 20.90 -9.08 1.13
N ALA A 219 21.62 -9.79 0.25
CA ALA A 219 22.34 -11.04 0.57
C ALA A 219 23.34 -10.97 1.76
N SER A 220 23.79 -9.78 2.13
CA SER A 220 24.75 -9.55 3.23
C SER A 220 24.13 -8.78 4.41
N ARG A 221 22.79 -8.78 4.53
CA ARG A 221 22.06 -7.98 5.52
C ARG A 221 20.96 -8.78 6.21
N ARG A 222 20.77 -8.50 7.50
CA ARG A 222 19.62 -8.94 8.30
C ARG A 222 18.39 -8.13 7.94
N LEU A 223 17.21 -8.75 8.02
CA LEU A 223 15.94 -8.03 7.89
C LEU A 223 15.56 -7.38 9.23
N LEU A 224 15.17 -6.11 9.22
CA LEU A 224 14.47 -5.50 10.36
C LEU A 224 12.97 -5.81 10.26
N VAL A 225 12.43 -6.53 11.22
CA VAL A 225 11.00 -6.86 11.25
C VAL A 225 10.32 -6.08 12.36
N LEU A 226 9.37 -5.22 12.01
CA LEU A 226 8.52 -4.50 12.96
C LEU A 226 7.21 -5.26 13.10
N ARG A 227 6.87 -5.64 14.33
CA ARG A 227 5.69 -6.45 14.62
C ARG A 227 4.95 -6.01 15.87
N ASP A 228 3.66 -6.22 15.92
CA ASP A 228 2.87 -6.13 17.14
C ASP A 228 3.19 -7.28 18.10
N GLY A 229 2.63 -7.28 19.32
CA GLY A 229 2.88 -8.27 20.38
C GLY A 229 2.56 -9.74 20.05
N SER A 230 2.17 -10.06 18.81
CA SER A 230 1.70 -11.38 18.40
C SER A 230 2.78 -12.46 18.44
N ALA A 231 2.58 -13.43 19.33
CA ALA A 231 3.45 -14.60 19.44
C ALA A 231 3.40 -15.49 18.18
N ALA A 232 2.33 -15.40 17.39
CA ALA A 232 2.22 -16.12 16.12
C ALA A 232 3.16 -15.53 15.07
N ILE A 233 3.20 -14.20 14.98
CA ILE A 233 4.11 -13.47 14.10
C ILE A 233 5.56 -13.71 14.51
N GLU A 234 5.89 -13.56 15.80
CA GLU A 234 7.26 -13.80 16.30
C GLU A 234 7.78 -15.20 15.92
N ARG A 235 6.97 -16.24 16.13
CA ARG A 235 7.33 -17.62 15.77
C ARG A 235 7.47 -17.85 14.27
N ALA A 236 6.64 -17.20 13.44
CA ALA A 236 6.74 -17.34 11.98
C ALA A 236 7.99 -16.64 11.44
N VAL A 237 8.25 -15.42 11.90
CA VAL A 237 9.40 -14.60 11.48
C VAL A 237 10.71 -15.24 11.95
N SER A 238 10.82 -15.64 13.21
CA SER A 238 12.04 -16.27 13.75
C SER A 238 12.41 -17.57 13.03
N ARG A 239 11.42 -18.37 12.60
CA ARG A 239 11.68 -19.57 11.80
C ARG A 239 12.16 -19.24 10.39
N ARG A 240 11.64 -18.17 9.79
CA ARG A 240 11.93 -17.84 8.39
C ARG A 240 13.21 -17.03 8.22
N TRP A 241 13.40 -16.03 9.07
CA TRP A 241 14.57 -15.17 9.09
C TRP A 241 15.17 -15.20 10.51
N PRO A 242 15.93 -16.24 10.87
CA PRO A 242 16.50 -16.40 12.22
C PRO A 242 17.34 -15.19 12.65
N ASP A 243 18.16 -14.69 11.73
CA ASP A 243 19.06 -13.55 11.95
C ASP A 243 18.36 -12.19 11.89
N SER A 244 17.04 -12.15 11.69
CA SER A 244 16.30 -10.89 11.67
C SER A 244 16.39 -10.14 13.00
N VAL A 245 16.43 -8.81 12.92
CA VAL A 245 16.26 -7.94 14.08
C VAL A 245 14.76 -7.71 14.24
N ARG A 246 14.18 -8.18 15.34
CA ARG A 246 12.73 -8.17 15.55
C ARG A 246 12.36 -7.12 16.58
N GLN A 247 11.80 -6.02 16.11
CA GLN A 247 11.35 -4.91 16.94
C GLN A 247 9.85 -4.99 17.18
N GLU A 248 9.48 -4.90 18.44
CA GLU A 248 8.11 -4.79 18.90
C GLU A 248 7.58 -3.35 18.77
N CYS A 249 6.37 -3.19 18.23
CA CYS A 249 5.67 -1.91 18.22
C CYS A 249 5.46 -1.38 19.65
N MET A 250 6.13 -0.27 19.99
CA MET A 250 6.03 0.36 21.29
C MET A 250 4.65 0.99 21.55
N VAL A 251 3.92 1.37 20.49
CA VAL A 251 2.55 1.92 20.61
C VAL A 251 1.57 0.85 21.11
N HIS A 252 1.63 -0.35 20.53
CA HIS A 252 0.85 -1.49 21.01
C HIS A 252 1.29 -1.92 22.41
N ALA A 253 2.60 -1.95 22.69
CA ALA A 253 3.11 -2.24 24.04
C ALA A 253 2.59 -1.24 25.09
N GLN A 254 2.61 0.05 24.76
CA GLN A 254 2.07 1.13 25.59
C GLN A 254 0.57 0.95 25.84
N SER A 255 -0.23 0.71 24.80
CA SER A 255 -1.68 0.48 24.94
C SER A 255 -1.97 -0.72 25.85
N ASN A 256 -1.30 -1.85 25.60
CA ASN A 256 -1.46 -3.07 26.40
C ASN A 256 -1.07 -2.86 27.87
N LEU A 257 -0.09 -2.00 28.14
CA LEU A 257 0.32 -1.68 29.51
C LEU A 257 -0.66 -0.72 30.20
N ARG A 258 -1.18 0.29 29.47
CA ARG A 258 -2.19 1.25 29.97
C ARG A 258 -3.46 0.56 30.48
N GLU A 259 -3.83 -0.56 29.87
CA GLU A 259 -4.98 -1.39 30.28
C GLU A 259 -4.73 -2.15 31.60
N LYS A 260 -3.46 -2.40 31.94
CA LYS A 260 -3.06 -3.17 33.14
C LYS A 260 -2.76 -2.28 34.35
N VAL A 261 -2.80 -0.96 34.21
CA VAL A 261 -2.55 0.01 35.28
C VAL A 261 -3.80 0.84 35.59
N ARG A 262 -3.81 1.47 36.77
CA ARG A 262 -4.93 2.34 37.18
C ARG A 262 -4.95 3.60 36.33
N GLN A 263 -6.14 4.19 36.16
CA GLN A 263 -6.35 5.36 35.32
C GLN A 263 -5.42 6.54 35.68
N ARG A 264 -5.19 6.79 36.98
CA ARG A 264 -4.32 7.87 37.47
C ARG A 264 -2.86 7.72 37.03
N ASP A 265 -2.38 6.49 36.83
CA ASP A 265 -0.98 6.18 36.51
C ASP A 265 -0.72 6.18 34.99
N ARG A 266 -1.79 6.30 34.18
CA ARG A 266 -1.71 6.23 32.71
C ARG A 266 -0.91 7.38 32.09
N ALA A 267 -0.96 8.58 32.67
CA ALA A 267 -0.21 9.73 32.17
C ALA A 267 1.31 9.53 32.33
N ASP A 268 1.74 8.93 33.44
CA ASP A 268 3.14 8.60 33.68
C ASP A 268 3.63 7.50 32.74
N ILE A 269 2.80 6.47 32.50
CA ILE A 269 3.10 5.45 31.47
C ILE A 269 3.32 6.11 30.09
N ASP A 270 2.48 7.08 29.71
CA ASP A 270 2.65 7.77 28.43
C ASP A 270 3.95 8.57 28.37
N ARG A 271 4.30 9.24 29.47
CA ARG A 271 5.56 9.99 29.59
C ARG A 271 6.76 9.05 29.48
N LEU A 272 6.77 7.95 30.21
CA LEU A 272 7.87 6.97 30.23
C LEU A 272 8.05 6.31 28.85
N PHE A 273 6.95 5.92 28.17
CA PHE A 273 7.04 5.42 26.80
C PHE A 273 7.47 6.48 25.78
N LYS A 274 7.15 7.75 26.03
CA LYS A 274 7.67 8.85 25.20
C LYS A 274 9.19 8.96 25.38
N THR A 275 9.69 9.00 26.62
CA THR A 275 11.13 9.01 26.92
C THR A 275 11.84 7.82 26.25
N LEU A 276 11.30 6.61 26.41
CA LEU A 276 11.86 5.40 25.79
C LEU A 276 11.93 5.53 24.26
N ARG A 277 10.86 5.99 23.60
CA ARG A 277 10.86 6.19 22.13
C ARG A 277 11.81 7.27 21.66
N GLU A 278 12.10 8.27 22.48
CA GLU A 278 12.98 9.38 22.15
C GLU A 278 14.46 9.08 22.48
N ALA A 279 14.74 7.97 23.18
CA ALA A 279 16.09 7.58 23.59
C ALA A 279 17.02 7.29 22.40
N GLN A 280 18.27 7.78 22.52
CA GLN A 280 19.33 7.59 21.52
C GLN A 280 20.23 6.42 21.90
N GLY A 281 20.28 5.41 21.03
CA GLY A 281 21.18 4.27 21.17
C GLY A 281 20.84 3.32 22.31
N ARG A 282 21.72 2.34 22.53
CA ARG A 282 21.50 1.22 23.45
C ARG A 282 21.37 1.68 24.90
N GLN A 283 22.35 2.43 25.39
CA GLN A 283 22.45 2.79 26.81
C GLN A 283 21.22 3.58 27.27
N ALA A 284 20.89 4.68 26.60
CA ALA A 284 19.73 5.49 26.97
C ALA A 284 18.40 4.72 26.85
N GLY A 285 18.30 3.80 25.88
CA GLY A 285 17.13 2.92 25.73
C GLY A 285 16.96 1.93 26.90
N GLU A 286 18.05 1.31 27.34
CA GLU A 286 18.05 0.41 28.51
C GLU A 286 17.69 1.17 29.79
N GLU A 287 18.29 2.35 30.03
CA GLU A 287 18.01 3.20 31.19
C GLU A 287 16.52 3.63 31.22
N ALA A 288 15.98 4.10 30.09
CA ALA A 288 14.57 4.48 30.00
C ALA A 288 13.61 3.30 30.18
N PHE A 289 14.01 2.09 29.73
CA PHE A 289 13.23 0.88 29.95
C PHE A 289 13.27 0.44 31.42
N ASP A 290 14.41 0.57 32.09
CA ASP A 290 14.56 0.27 33.51
C ASP A 290 13.68 1.18 34.37
N GLU A 291 13.65 2.49 34.10
CA GLU A 291 12.75 3.44 34.77
C GLU A 291 11.28 3.04 34.56
N LEU A 292 10.90 2.67 33.32
CA LEU A 292 9.56 2.19 33.02
C LEU A 292 9.22 0.90 33.79
N LEU A 293 10.16 -0.06 33.83
CA LEU A 293 9.96 -1.34 34.49
C LEU A 293 9.82 -1.18 36.01
N GLU A 294 10.66 -0.35 36.62
CA GLU A 294 10.59 -0.01 38.04
C GLU A 294 9.23 0.61 38.38
N PHE A 295 8.82 1.64 37.63
CA PHE A 295 7.53 2.31 37.82
C PHE A 295 6.34 1.33 37.76
N VAL A 296 6.38 0.39 36.82
CA VAL A 296 5.34 -0.62 36.64
C VAL A 296 5.38 -1.64 37.77
N SER A 297 6.56 -2.03 38.26
CA SER A 297 6.74 -3.02 39.32
C SER A 297 6.06 -2.62 40.63
N GLU A 298 6.09 -1.33 40.97
CA GLU A 298 5.42 -0.77 42.14
C GLU A 298 3.89 -0.79 42.05
N ARG A 299 3.35 -0.89 40.83
CA ARG A 299 1.91 -0.72 40.54
C ARG A 299 1.22 -2.02 40.16
N ASN A 300 1.92 -2.89 39.43
CA ASN A 300 1.41 -4.17 38.96
C ASN A 300 2.58 -5.14 38.67
N ALA A 301 2.83 -6.06 39.62
CA ALA A 301 3.89 -7.06 39.51
C ALA A 301 3.74 -7.98 38.28
N ALA A 302 2.52 -8.41 37.95
CA ALA A 302 2.29 -9.27 36.79
C ALA A 302 2.56 -8.55 35.46
N ALA A 303 2.20 -7.26 35.38
CA ALA A 303 2.52 -6.44 34.22
C ALA A 303 4.03 -6.20 34.07
N ALA A 304 4.75 -6.01 35.18
CA ALA A 304 6.20 -5.84 35.19
C ALA A 304 6.93 -7.10 34.70
N VAL A 305 6.52 -8.30 35.14
CA VAL A 305 7.08 -9.57 34.64
C VAL A 305 6.89 -9.68 33.13
N ALA A 306 5.66 -9.48 32.65
CA ALA A 306 5.35 -9.55 31.21
C ALA A 306 6.08 -8.48 30.39
N LEU A 307 6.32 -7.29 30.95
CA LEU A 307 7.11 -6.25 30.31
C LEU A 307 8.59 -6.65 30.23
N LYS A 308 9.15 -7.16 31.34
CA LYS A 308 10.56 -7.60 31.42
C LYS A 308 10.88 -8.68 30.41
N GLU A 309 10.00 -9.66 30.22
CA GLU A 309 10.14 -10.72 29.19
C GLU A 309 10.24 -10.16 27.77
N ARG A 310 9.64 -8.99 27.52
CA ARG A 310 9.63 -8.32 26.20
C ARG A 310 10.78 -7.33 26.00
N ARG A 311 11.71 -7.19 26.96
CA ARG A 311 12.83 -6.23 26.89
C ARG A 311 13.58 -6.33 25.55
N GLY A 312 14.02 -7.53 25.20
CA GLY A 312 14.80 -7.74 23.98
C GLY A 312 14.05 -7.32 22.72
N ALA A 313 12.76 -7.64 22.62
CA ALA A 313 11.93 -7.25 21.48
C ALA A 313 11.64 -5.75 21.44
N LEU A 314 11.48 -5.11 22.60
CA LEU A 314 11.20 -3.66 22.70
C LEU A 314 12.45 -2.80 22.47
N LEU A 315 13.65 -3.30 22.81
CA LEU A 315 14.91 -2.56 22.67
C LEU A 315 15.73 -2.95 21.44
N ALA A 316 15.29 -3.93 20.65
CA ALA A 316 16.01 -4.45 19.49
C ALA A 316 16.52 -3.35 18.53
N PHE A 317 15.71 -2.33 18.27
CA PHE A 317 16.08 -1.22 17.40
C PHE A 317 17.08 -0.26 18.05
N HIS A 318 16.95 0.02 19.35
CA HIS A 318 17.93 0.83 20.09
C HIS A 318 19.31 0.16 20.10
N HIS A 319 19.34 -1.18 20.15
CA HIS A 319 20.56 -1.98 20.13
C HIS A 319 21.32 -1.94 18.80
N LEU A 320 20.70 -1.43 17.72
CA LEU A 320 21.36 -1.18 16.44
C LEU A 320 22.21 0.09 16.44
N GLU A 321 22.10 0.93 17.47
CA GLU A 321 22.87 2.18 17.61
C GLU A 321 22.75 3.14 16.43
N VAL A 322 21.59 3.15 15.79
CA VAL A 322 21.24 4.08 14.71
C VAL A 322 20.71 5.40 15.26
N PRO A 323 20.68 6.49 14.47
CA PRO A 323 20.12 7.77 14.91
C PRO A 323 18.66 7.68 15.34
N ALA A 324 18.32 8.33 16.46
CA ALA A 324 16.98 8.36 17.03
C ALA A 324 15.94 9.06 16.13
N THR A 325 16.39 9.79 15.10
CA THR A 325 15.52 10.33 14.04
C THR A 325 14.66 9.24 13.39
N LEU A 326 15.22 8.03 13.27
CA LEU A 326 14.54 6.86 12.70
C LEU A 326 13.54 6.20 13.67
N ASN A 327 13.63 6.46 14.97
CA ASN A 327 12.70 5.89 15.98
C ASN A 327 11.23 6.20 15.63
N THR A 328 10.98 7.38 15.06
CA THR A 328 9.65 7.82 14.63
C THR A 328 8.96 6.87 13.65
N THR A 329 9.74 6.13 12.86
CA THR A 329 9.24 5.16 11.89
C THR A 329 9.35 3.74 12.42
N PHE A 330 10.49 3.38 13.01
CA PHE A 330 10.81 1.97 13.28
C PHE A 330 10.41 1.46 14.68
N LEU A 331 9.91 2.31 15.58
CA LEU A 331 9.38 1.87 16.89
C LEU A 331 7.84 1.70 16.91
N SER A 332 7.16 1.85 15.78
CA SER A 332 5.70 1.73 15.69
C SER A 332 5.22 1.12 14.38
N THR A 333 4.05 0.49 14.41
CA THR A 333 3.32 0.04 13.20
C THR A 333 2.27 1.06 12.73
N ASN A 334 2.43 2.34 13.11
CA ASN A 334 1.54 3.45 12.72
C ASN A 334 1.29 3.54 11.21
N LEU A 335 2.23 3.06 10.38
CA LEU A 335 2.03 2.97 8.93
C LEU A 335 0.82 2.09 8.59
N ILE A 336 0.72 0.90 9.18
CA ILE A 336 -0.39 -0.03 8.97
C ILE A 336 -1.69 0.54 9.59
N GLU A 337 -1.62 1.16 10.76
CA GLU A 337 -2.79 1.80 11.36
C GLU A 337 -3.40 2.90 10.46
N ASN A 338 -2.55 3.74 9.87
CA ASN A 338 -2.99 4.80 8.96
C ASN A 338 -3.65 4.22 7.70
N VAL A 339 -3.07 3.14 7.15
CA VAL A 339 -3.61 2.40 6.02
C VAL A 339 -5.00 1.84 6.34
N ILE A 340 -5.15 1.22 7.50
CA ILE A 340 -6.44 0.66 7.92
C ILE A 340 -7.47 1.75 8.18
N ARG A 341 -7.08 2.90 8.76
CA ARG A 341 -7.98 4.04 8.92
C ARG A 341 -8.54 4.50 7.58
N ASN A 342 -7.66 4.63 6.58
CA ASN A 342 -8.00 4.99 5.21
C ASN A 342 -8.94 3.94 4.56
N TRP A 343 -8.62 2.67 4.72
CA TRP A 343 -9.48 1.57 4.27
C TRP A 343 -10.87 1.61 4.89
N ARG A 344 -10.98 1.83 6.22
CA ARG A 344 -12.27 1.93 6.93
C ARG A 344 -13.11 3.13 6.47
N ALA A 345 -12.47 4.24 6.11
CA ALA A 345 -13.18 5.39 5.55
C ALA A 345 -13.80 5.05 4.18
N GLN A 346 -13.05 4.34 3.34
CA GLN A 346 -13.50 3.90 2.01
C GLN A 346 -14.58 2.81 2.09
N SER A 347 -14.39 1.81 2.94
CA SER A 347 -15.27 0.64 3.07
C SER A 347 -16.42 0.85 4.05
N GLY A 348 -16.49 1.98 4.74
CA GLY A 348 -17.45 2.24 5.83
C GLY A 348 -18.93 2.09 5.44
N ASN A 349 -19.25 2.23 4.15
CA ASN A 349 -20.60 2.04 3.61
C ASN A 349 -20.94 0.57 3.28
N VAL A 350 -19.94 -0.33 3.30
CA VAL A 350 -20.12 -1.77 3.11
C VAL A 350 -20.53 -2.40 4.44
N LYS A 351 -21.81 -2.72 4.59
CA LYS A 351 -22.36 -3.29 5.84
C LYS A 351 -22.47 -4.81 5.84
N ARG A 352 -22.43 -5.44 4.67
CA ARG A 352 -22.53 -6.89 4.50
C ARG A 352 -21.40 -7.37 3.61
N TRP A 353 -20.51 -8.15 4.19
CA TRP A 353 -19.38 -8.75 3.49
C TRP A 353 -19.79 -10.14 2.99
N ASN A 354 -19.55 -10.43 1.71
CA ASN A 354 -19.70 -11.78 1.19
C ASN A 354 -18.34 -12.49 1.28
N GLU A 355 -18.15 -13.24 2.36
CA GLU A 355 -16.90 -13.95 2.66
C GLU A 355 -16.68 -15.19 1.78
N LYS A 356 -17.75 -15.76 1.20
CA LYS A 356 -17.66 -16.91 0.29
C LYS A 356 -17.13 -16.54 -1.09
N ALA A 357 -17.08 -15.24 -1.40
CA ALA A 357 -16.60 -14.71 -2.66
C ALA A 357 -15.34 -13.86 -2.45
N ASP A 358 -14.75 -13.43 -3.56
CA ASP A 358 -13.56 -12.56 -3.59
C ASP A 358 -13.81 -11.11 -3.10
N MET A 359 -14.95 -10.81 -2.46
CA MET A 359 -15.32 -9.46 -2.08
C MET A 359 -14.33 -8.84 -1.09
N VAL A 360 -14.03 -9.54 0.00
CA VAL A 360 -13.10 -9.03 1.02
C VAL A 360 -11.70 -8.82 0.42
N PRO A 361 -11.08 -9.81 -0.27
CA PRO A 361 -9.78 -9.61 -0.91
C PRO A 361 -9.73 -8.41 -1.85
N ARG A 362 -10.76 -8.23 -2.68
CA ARG A 362 -10.83 -7.11 -3.64
C ARG A 362 -10.85 -5.75 -2.94
N TRP A 363 -11.74 -5.58 -1.96
CA TRP A 363 -11.81 -4.34 -1.19
C TRP A 363 -10.53 -4.07 -0.40
N MET A 364 -9.87 -5.11 0.12
CA MET A 364 -8.57 -4.97 0.76
C MET A 364 -7.53 -4.48 -0.22
N ALA A 365 -7.33 -5.16 -1.35
CA ALA A 365 -6.33 -4.78 -2.34
C ALA A 365 -6.54 -3.34 -2.85
N THR A 366 -7.78 -2.95 -3.15
CA THR A 366 -8.09 -1.59 -3.59
C THR A 366 -7.70 -0.55 -2.54
N GLY A 367 -8.06 -0.74 -1.27
CA GLY A 367 -7.73 0.23 -0.24
C GLY A 367 -6.25 0.25 0.15
N LEU A 368 -5.56 -0.88 0.06
CA LEU A 368 -4.11 -0.95 0.26
C LEU A 368 -3.34 -0.19 -0.83
N LEU A 369 -3.66 -0.43 -2.10
CA LEU A 369 -3.07 0.29 -3.24
C LEU A 369 -3.39 1.79 -3.20
N TRP A 370 -4.60 2.16 -2.78
CA TRP A 370 -4.96 3.56 -2.58
C TRP A 370 -4.11 4.21 -1.48
N ALA A 371 -3.89 3.51 -0.37
CA ALA A 371 -3.02 4.01 0.69
C ALA A 371 -1.56 4.12 0.24
N GLU A 372 -1.07 3.15 -0.53
CA GLU A 372 0.28 3.15 -1.11
C GLU A 372 0.53 4.35 -2.02
N ALA A 373 -0.44 4.72 -2.86
CA ALA A 373 -0.33 5.90 -3.73
C ALA A 373 -0.11 7.21 -2.94
N GLY A 374 -0.50 7.24 -1.65
CA GLY A 374 -0.26 8.37 -0.75
C GLY A 374 1.04 8.27 0.07
N PHE A 375 1.83 7.20 -0.09
CA PHE A 375 3.05 7.02 0.68
C PHE A 375 4.13 8.02 0.26
N ARG A 376 4.61 8.76 1.26
CA ARG A 376 5.87 9.53 1.16
C ARG A 376 7.03 8.65 1.59
N LYS A 377 8.26 8.98 1.23
CA LYS A 377 9.45 8.32 1.78
C LYS A 377 9.47 8.33 3.33
N VAL A 378 10.22 7.41 3.91
CA VAL A 378 10.51 7.38 5.35
C VAL A 378 11.04 8.73 5.81
N ARG A 379 10.58 9.19 6.97
CA ARG A 379 11.07 10.44 7.56
C ARG A 379 12.54 10.26 7.92
N HIS A 380 13.36 11.26 7.60
CA HIS A 380 14.82 11.17 7.78
C HIS A 380 15.45 10.02 6.97
N ALA A 381 14.96 9.76 5.75
CA ALA A 381 15.50 8.73 4.86
C ALA A 381 17.03 8.83 4.62
N GLY A 382 17.62 10.03 4.80
CA GLY A 382 19.08 10.21 4.74
C GLY A 382 19.88 9.45 5.81
N ASP A 383 19.23 9.01 6.90
CA ASP A 383 19.86 8.19 7.94
C ASP A 383 19.76 6.67 7.67
N LEU A 384 18.99 6.24 6.65
CA LEU A 384 18.82 4.82 6.30
C LEU A 384 20.13 4.09 5.93
N PRO A 385 21.15 4.72 5.31
CA PRO A 385 22.43 4.07 5.12
C PRO A 385 23.06 3.58 6.42
N ARG A 386 22.90 4.32 7.53
CA ARG A 386 23.40 3.89 8.85
C ARG A 386 22.64 2.65 9.36
N LEU A 387 21.33 2.60 9.13
CA LEU A 387 20.53 1.41 9.42
C LEU A 387 20.95 0.22 8.55
N ALA A 388 21.18 0.44 7.26
CA ALA A 388 21.64 -0.58 6.33
C ALA A 388 22.98 -1.20 6.77
N THR A 389 23.91 -0.38 7.26
CA THR A 389 25.20 -0.82 7.84
C THR A 389 25.00 -1.56 9.16
N ALA A 390 24.18 -1.05 10.07
CA ALA A 390 23.93 -1.72 11.36
C ALA A 390 23.26 -3.10 11.19
N LEU A 391 22.50 -3.29 10.11
CA LEU A 391 21.89 -4.57 9.78
C LEU A 391 22.82 -5.52 9.01
N SER A 392 24.01 -5.09 8.57
CA SER A 392 24.94 -5.95 7.83
C SER A 392 25.38 -7.17 8.65
N LEU A 393 25.45 -8.33 7.99
CA LEU A 393 25.91 -9.59 8.60
C LEU A 393 27.43 -9.62 8.86
N CYS A 394 28.19 -8.74 8.18
CA CYS A 394 29.64 -8.63 8.29
C CYS A 394 30.11 -7.43 9.14
N ALA A 395 29.30 -6.91 10.07
CA ALA A 395 29.76 -5.83 10.93
C ALA A 395 31.03 -6.28 11.70
N PRO A 396 32.14 -5.52 11.65
CA PRO A 396 33.31 -5.84 12.45
C PRO A 396 32.88 -5.80 13.91
N SER A 397 33.13 -6.90 14.63
CA SER A 397 33.01 -6.93 16.08
C SER A 397 33.77 -5.74 16.66
N SER A 398 33.09 -4.84 17.36
CA SER A 398 33.68 -3.68 18.00
C SER A 398 34.55 -4.01 19.22
N ASP A 399 34.96 -5.27 19.40
CA ASP A 399 35.73 -5.75 20.56
C ASP A 399 37.24 -5.88 20.30
N ALA A 400 37.78 -5.22 19.27
CA ALA A 400 39.21 -5.28 18.95
C ALA A 400 39.85 -3.91 18.64
N ALA A 401 39.38 -2.84 19.31
CA ALA A 401 39.99 -1.52 19.22
C ALA A 401 40.19 -0.90 20.61
N ASP A 402 40.78 -1.65 21.55
CA ASP A 402 41.47 -1.09 22.72
C ASP A 402 42.47 -2.12 23.26
N ALA A 403 43.57 -2.30 22.54
CA ALA A 403 44.78 -2.91 23.05
C ALA A 403 45.99 -2.27 22.36
N ALA A 404 46.27 -1.01 22.72
CA ALA A 404 47.60 -0.44 22.48
C ALA A 404 48.58 -1.10 23.47
N PRO A 405 49.69 -1.71 23.00
CA PRO A 405 50.71 -2.18 23.92
C PRO A 405 51.51 -0.99 24.44
N SER A 406 51.36 -0.74 25.75
CA SER A 406 52.30 0.05 26.54
C SER A 406 53.68 -0.57 26.46
N SER A 407 54.64 0.11 25.83
CA SER A 407 56.06 -0.26 25.92
C SER A 407 56.67 0.44 27.12
N CYS A 408 56.81 -0.32 28.21
CA CYS A 408 57.66 0.03 29.34
C CYS A 408 59.09 -0.37 28.98
N ALA A 409 59.99 0.61 28.84
CA ALA A 409 61.42 0.37 28.72
C ALA A 409 62.03 0.07 30.09
N PRO A 410 62.93 -0.91 30.25
CA PRO A 410 63.85 -0.95 31.37
C PRO A 410 65.18 -0.28 31.00
N SER A 411 65.65 0.55 31.92
CA SER A 411 66.99 1.12 31.99
C SER A 411 68.03 0.04 32.30
N GLU A 412 69.08 -0.07 31.48
CA GLU A 412 70.30 -0.78 31.83
C GLU A 412 71.48 0.19 31.78
N SER A 413 72.20 0.26 32.90
CA SER A 413 73.51 0.89 33.03
C SER A 413 74.49 -0.11 33.62
N ALA A 414 75.71 -0.08 33.11
CA ALA A 414 76.98 -0.62 33.63
C ALA A 414 77.42 -2.02 33.14
N GLY A 415 78.48 -2.00 32.32
CA GLY A 415 79.32 -3.15 31.99
C GLY A 415 80.52 -2.69 31.15
N GLN A 416 81.63 -2.38 31.82
CA GLN A 416 82.86 -1.84 31.26
C GLN A 416 83.60 -2.81 30.31
N GLU A 417 84.11 -2.26 29.21
CA GLU A 417 85.13 -2.87 28.34
C GLU A 417 86.50 -2.91 29.04
N GLN A 418 87.20 -4.04 28.95
CA GLN A 418 88.63 -4.15 29.22
C GLN A 418 89.32 -4.98 28.10
N ALA A 419 90.15 -4.27 27.34
CA ALA A 419 91.45 -4.63 26.75
C ALA A 419 91.68 -6.00 26.06
N CYS A 420 91.85 -5.93 24.73
CA CYS A 420 93.10 -6.14 23.95
C CYS A 420 94.05 -7.34 24.23
N GLN A 421 94.56 -7.91 23.12
CA GLN A 421 95.57 -8.97 22.91
C GLN A 421 94.94 -10.35 22.60
N GLU A 422 95.28 -11.11 21.54
CA GLU A 422 96.51 -11.19 20.76
C GLU A 422 96.23 -11.85 19.40
N ALA A 423 97.06 -11.53 18.39
CA ALA A 423 97.02 -12.08 17.05
C ALA A 423 97.67 -13.48 16.97
N THR A 424 97.19 -14.34 16.05
CA THR A 424 98.00 -15.46 15.54
C THR A 424 97.72 -15.72 14.05
N ASN A 425 98.69 -15.34 13.23
CA ASN A 425 99.11 -15.93 11.94
C ASN A 425 98.11 -16.76 11.11
N ARG A 426 97.60 -16.21 10.01
CA ARG A 426 98.08 -16.41 8.63
C ARG A 426 97.17 -15.74 7.62
#